data_AF-A0AAJ2CR31-F1
#
_entry.id   AF-A0AAJ2CR31-F1
#
_cell.length_a   1.000
_cell.length_b   1.000
_cell.length_c   1.000
_cell.angle_alpha   90.00
_cell.angle_beta   90.00
_cell.angle_gamma   90.00
#
_symmetry.space_group_name_H-M   'P 1'
#
loop_
_entity.id
_entity.type
_entity.pdbx_description
1 polymer ?
#
loop_
_entity_poly.entity_id
_entity_poly.type
_entity_poly.pdbx_seq_one_letter_code
_entity_poly.pdbx_strand_id
1 'polypeptide(L)'
;MTSNSDYLARLLQRLSAFRAEAGLTPAQVEERLILGPGWVGAIEAGTIHPSLDVIASMLSVYGKSLSDLAEGATGSVPHINRSIAGEAVGADLDIHFAYAQHDATYRLLNASLEQFTEVVLTLRNGLAQLSSQNVSDEQEKAIKTESVASAFLKAVELWPTANPSDLWWFVVYRAYCDQYNHPSEHSRLDFTQSWKRTGGWALERILERHYGPALAAHGINLVIADGERKVRLLAGLDVGHRLEADKMDVLLTVGAGANEKLIGVVHVKASFAERRTDDVPMSQALVAAGYISPLWTMDCKSTPSARPVNRGELGAVFSGQGTDGRSAKRKDIEDDGFFSACFSYNKNTAPTPAGYPARGRVSVCDFSNPNDAFTDFVVAERQRIRTELGI
;
A
#
# COMPACT_ATOMS: atom_id res chain seq x y z
N MET A 1 20.42 -1.46 -2.48
CA MET A 1 20.71 -0.46 -3.51
C MET A 1 21.85 0.35 -2.96
N THR A 2 23.06 -0.08 -3.24
CA THR A 2 24.26 0.62 -2.76
C THR A 2 25.25 0.66 -3.91
N SER A 3 24.95 1.51 -4.90
CA SER A 3 26.05 2.06 -5.70
C SER A 3 26.80 2.99 -4.76
N ASN A 4 27.85 2.47 -4.14
CA ASN A 4 28.71 3.28 -3.30
C ASN A 4 29.33 4.37 -4.16
N SER A 5 29.25 5.61 -3.69
CA SER A 5 30.10 6.62 -4.28
C SER A 5 31.55 6.14 -4.15
N ASP A 6 32.35 6.46 -5.14
CA ASP A 6 33.78 6.23 -5.17
C ASP A 6 34.46 6.85 -3.93
N TYR A 7 33.88 7.90 -3.35
CA TYR A 7 34.27 8.42 -2.05
C TYR A 7 34.00 7.42 -0.90
N LEU A 8 32.77 6.91 -0.76
CA LEU A 8 32.42 5.96 0.30
C LEU A 8 33.19 4.64 0.17
N ALA A 9 33.34 4.12 -1.05
CA ALA A 9 34.10 2.89 -1.29
C ALA A 9 35.55 3.00 -0.81
N ARG A 10 36.20 4.15 -1.03
CA ARG A 10 37.57 4.41 -0.54
C ARG A 10 37.64 4.47 0.98
N LEU A 11 36.67 5.11 1.63
CA LEU A 11 36.61 5.15 3.10
C LEU A 11 36.50 3.73 3.68
N LEU A 12 35.62 2.90 3.12
CA LEU A 12 35.41 1.53 3.62
C LEU A 12 36.62 0.62 3.34
N GLN A 13 37.29 0.78 2.20
CA GLN A 13 38.55 0.09 1.92
C GLN A 13 39.63 0.48 2.94
N ARG A 14 39.72 1.76 3.29
CA ARG A 14 40.69 2.24 4.29
C ARG A 14 40.35 1.74 5.70
N LEU A 15 39.07 1.66 6.04
CA LEU A 15 38.62 1.05 7.29
C LEU A 15 39.12 -0.40 7.40
N SER A 16 39.02 -1.17 6.31
CA SER A 16 39.54 -2.55 6.23
C SER A 16 41.07 -2.60 6.39
N ALA A 17 41.79 -1.66 5.77
CA ALA A 17 43.25 -1.56 5.91
C ALA A 17 43.66 -1.27 7.36
N PHE A 18 42.98 -0.34 8.04
CA PHE A 18 43.22 -0.02 9.45
C PHE A 18 42.99 -1.21 10.38
N ARG A 19 41.95 -2.01 10.12
CA ARG A 19 41.74 -3.26 10.87
C ARG A 19 42.93 -4.22 10.70
N ALA A 20 43.42 -4.38 9.48
CA ALA A 20 44.56 -5.24 9.18
C ALA A 20 45.87 -4.73 9.82
N GLU A 21 46.11 -3.42 9.81
CA GLU A 21 47.24 -2.77 10.51
C GLU A 21 47.20 -3.01 12.02
N ALA A 22 46.01 -3.02 12.61
CA ALA A 22 45.81 -3.35 14.03
C ALA A 22 45.97 -4.85 14.35
N GLY A 23 46.21 -5.70 13.35
CA GLY A 23 46.38 -7.15 13.52
C GLY A 23 45.09 -7.88 13.90
N LEU A 24 43.93 -7.32 13.56
CA LEU A 24 42.63 -7.86 13.95
C LEU A 24 41.92 -8.57 12.79
N THR A 25 41.32 -9.70 13.08
CA THR A 25 40.35 -10.36 12.20
C THR A 25 38.97 -9.73 12.33
N PRO A 26 38.08 -9.83 11.32
CA PRO A 26 36.69 -9.35 11.44
C PRO A 26 35.98 -9.93 12.67
N ALA A 27 36.12 -11.23 12.94
CA ALA A 27 35.48 -11.91 14.07
C ALA A 27 35.93 -11.35 15.44
N GLN A 28 37.21 -11.00 15.60
CA GLN A 28 37.70 -10.38 16.84
C GLN A 28 37.13 -8.98 17.06
N VAL A 29 36.89 -8.24 15.98
CA VAL A 29 36.25 -6.92 16.06
C VAL A 29 34.77 -7.08 16.41
N GLU A 30 34.09 -8.06 15.79
CA GLU A 30 32.70 -8.40 16.09
C GLU A 30 32.53 -8.80 17.56
N GLU A 31 33.43 -9.63 18.10
CA GLU A 31 33.43 -10.00 19.52
C GLU A 31 33.60 -8.78 20.43
N ARG A 32 34.56 -7.90 20.14
CA ARG A 32 34.83 -6.69 20.94
C ARG A 32 33.67 -5.69 20.91
N LEU A 33 32.98 -5.58 19.79
CA LEU A 33 31.87 -4.65 19.59
C LEU A 33 30.50 -5.29 19.83
N ILE A 34 30.46 -6.57 20.23
CA ILE A 34 29.22 -7.33 20.48
C ILE A 34 28.31 -7.31 19.24
N LEU A 35 28.89 -7.60 18.08
CA LEU A 35 28.18 -7.70 16.81
C LEU A 35 27.92 -9.17 16.45
N GLY A 36 26.87 -9.41 15.67
CA GLY A 36 26.65 -10.72 15.06
C GLY A 36 27.77 -11.07 14.06
N PRO A 37 27.88 -12.34 13.65
CA PRO A 37 28.90 -12.76 12.69
C PRO A 37 28.68 -12.13 11.31
N GLY A 38 29.76 -11.65 10.68
CA GLY A 38 29.78 -11.18 9.30
C GLY A 38 29.49 -9.68 9.10
N TRP A 39 29.14 -8.94 10.16
CA TRP A 39 28.87 -7.50 10.09
C TRP A 39 30.10 -6.69 9.66
N VAL A 40 31.28 -6.99 10.21
CA VAL A 40 32.50 -6.21 9.91
C VAL A 40 32.91 -6.40 8.47
N GLY A 41 32.88 -7.64 7.97
CA GLY A 41 33.17 -7.92 6.56
C GLY A 41 32.16 -7.27 5.62
N ALA A 42 30.87 -7.30 5.96
CA ALA A 42 29.81 -6.69 5.15
C ALA A 42 29.93 -5.16 5.06
N ILE A 43 30.27 -4.49 6.18
CA ILE A 43 30.53 -3.05 6.23
C ILE A 43 31.75 -2.68 5.39
N GLU A 44 32.88 -3.38 5.57
CA GLU A 44 34.13 -3.09 4.84
C GLU A 44 33.99 -3.33 3.33
N ALA A 45 33.18 -4.31 2.93
CA ALA A 45 32.83 -4.55 1.54
C ALA A 45 31.81 -3.53 0.98
N GLY A 46 31.22 -2.68 1.83
CA GLY A 46 30.21 -1.71 1.45
C GLY A 46 28.88 -2.32 1.04
N THR A 47 28.59 -3.53 1.51
CA THR A 47 27.28 -4.18 1.36
C THR A 47 26.26 -3.68 2.38
N ILE A 48 26.74 -3.12 3.51
CA ILE A 48 25.94 -2.51 4.57
C ILE A 48 26.53 -1.13 4.91
N HIS A 49 25.67 -0.13 5.06
CA HIS A 49 26.06 1.24 5.44
C HIS A 49 25.72 1.49 6.90
N PRO A 50 26.69 1.42 7.82
CA PRO A 50 26.43 1.63 9.23
C PRO A 50 26.28 3.12 9.56
N SER A 51 25.80 3.44 10.76
CA SER A 51 25.85 4.82 11.26
C SER A 51 27.29 5.27 11.51
N LEU A 52 27.48 6.60 11.59
CA LEU A 52 28.80 7.17 11.89
C LEU A 52 29.35 6.70 13.26
N ASP A 53 28.47 6.46 14.25
CA ASP A 53 28.84 5.98 15.58
C ASP A 53 29.43 4.56 15.54
N VAL A 54 28.92 3.70 14.67
CA VAL A 54 29.46 2.36 14.46
C VAL A 54 30.84 2.45 13.80
N ILE A 55 31.01 3.31 12.78
CA ILE A 55 32.32 3.55 12.16
C ILE A 55 33.33 4.09 13.19
N ALA A 56 32.94 5.06 14.01
CA ALA A 56 33.79 5.62 15.06
C ALA A 56 34.18 4.55 16.10
N SER A 57 33.26 3.66 16.45
CA SER A 57 33.50 2.56 17.38
C SER A 57 34.49 1.53 16.82
N MET A 58 34.38 1.19 15.53
CA MET A 58 35.36 0.34 14.82
C MET A 58 36.75 1.00 14.80
N LEU A 59 36.83 2.29 14.43
CA LEU A 59 38.08 3.04 14.42
C LEU A 59 38.75 3.09 15.79
N SER A 60 37.98 3.27 16.86
CA SER A 60 38.49 3.23 18.23
C SER A 60 39.15 1.89 18.57
N VAL A 61 38.55 0.77 18.16
CA VAL A 61 39.15 -0.58 18.31
C VAL A 61 40.45 -0.72 17.51
N TYR A 62 40.59 0.01 16.40
CA TYR A 62 41.79 0.00 15.54
C TYR A 62 42.86 1.00 15.98
N GLY A 63 42.60 1.82 17.01
CA GLY A 63 43.48 2.90 17.43
C GLY A 63 43.56 4.06 16.41
N LYS A 64 42.48 4.30 15.66
CA LYS A 64 42.36 5.35 14.63
C LYS A 64 41.20 6.29 14.94
N SER A 65 41.14 7.41 14.22
CA SER A 65 40.12 8.43 14.31
C SER A 65 39.39 8.64 12.98
N LEU A 66 38.29 9.41 13.00
CA LEU A 66 37.60 9.83 11.77
C LEU A 66 38.48 10.71 10.87
N SER A 67 39.40 11.49 11.45
CA SER A 67 40.37 12.28 10.68
C SER A 67 41.31 11.36 9.90
N ASP A 68 41.80 10.30 10.56
CA ASP A 68 42.62 9.29 9.90
C ASP A 68 41.84 8.60 8.80
N LEU A 69 40.53 8.36 8.98
CA LEU A 69 39.72 7.73 7.92
C LEU A 69 39.55 8.66 6.70
N ALA A 70 39.29 9.95 6.93
CA ALA A 70 38.98 10.92 5.88
C ALA A 70 40.19 11.49 5.13
N GLU A 71 41.41 11.34 5.66
CA GLU A 71 42.61 11.95 5.10
C GLU A 71 42.85 11.58 3.62
N GLY A 72 42.83 12.56 2.71
CA GLY A 72 43.04 12.30 1.28
C GLY A 72 41.89 11.55 0.59
N ALA A 73 40.74 11.38 1.25
CA ALA A 73 39.54 10.85 0.61
C ALA A 73 39.04 11.83 -0.45
N THR A 74 38.88 11.34 -1.68
CA THR A 74 38.42 12.11 -2.84
C THR A 74 37.41 11.26 -3.62
N GLY A 75 36.52 11.90 -4.37
CA GLY A 75 35.49 11.22 -5.16
C GLY A 75 34.16 11.95 -5.13
N SER A 76 33.14 11.34 -5.73
CA SER A 76 31.79 11.90 -5.76
C SER A 76 31.13 11.91 -4.37
N VAL A 77 30.45 13.02 -4.04
CA VAL A 77 29.72 13.17 -2.78
C VAL A 77 28.54 12.19 -2.77
N PRO A 78 28.36 11.41 -1.69
CA PRO A 78 27.22 10.51 -1.59
C PRO A 78 25.90 11.29 -1.56
N HIS A 79 24.89 10.75 -2.23
CA HIS A 79 23.51 11.26 -2.16
C HIS A 79 22.80 10.73 -0.92
N ILE A 80 21.72 11.41 -0.50
CA ILE A 80 20.84 10.90 0.56
C ILE A 80 20.27 9.55 0.10
N ASN A 81 20.51 8.51 0.89
CA ASN A 81 20.00 7.18 0.60
C ASN A 81 18.49 7.14 0.87
N ARG A 82 17.69 7.16 -0.20
CA ARG A 82 16.23 7.05 -0.16
C ARG A 82 15.85 5.57 -0.16
N SER A 83 14.75 5.20 0.50
CA SER A 83 14.26 3.81 0.47
C SER A 83 13.56 3.45 -0.86
N ILE A 84 13.27 4.45 -1.68
CA ILE A 84 12.72 4.35 -3.03
C ILE A 84 13.44 5.34 -3.96
N ALA A 85 13.76 4.91 -5.18
CA ALA A 85 14.39 5.76 -6.19
C ALA A 85 13.86 5.43 -7.60
N GLY A 86 13.75 6.45 -8.45
CA GLY A 86 13.44 6.30 -9.87
C GLY A 86 14.69 6.46 -10.73
N GLU A 87 14.84 5.64 -11.76
CA GLU A 87 15.88 5.70 -12.78
C GLU A 87 15.23 5.67 -14.17
N ALA A 88 15.54 6.66 -15.02
CA ALA A 88 15.00 6.70 -16.37
C ALA A 88 15.68 5.64 -17.27
N VAL A 89 14.89 4.81 -17.95
CA VAL A 89 15.35 3.75 -18.84
C VAL A 89 14.63 3.85 -20.18
N GLY A 90 15.20 4.63 -21.10
CA GLY A 90 14.55 4.91 -22.38
C GLY A 90 13.26 5.72 -22.18
N ALA A 91 12.12 5.17 -22.61
CA ALA A 91 10.79 5.77 -22.38
C ALA A 91 10.14 5.29 -21.07
N ASP A 92 10.76 4.33 -20.37
CA ASP A 92 10.25 3.72 -19.15
C ASP A 92 10.99 4.26 -17.92
N LEU A 93 10.47 3.91 -16.75
CA LEU A 93 11.09 4.20 -15.46
C LEU A 93 11.33 2.90 -14.70
N ASP A 94 12.55 2.70 -14.22
CA ASP A 94 12.83 1.74 -13.16
C ASP A 94 12.61 2.37 -11.79
N ILE A 95 11.82 1.70 -10.96
CA ILE A 95 11.60 2.08 -9.56
C ILE A 95 12.29 1.02 -8.70
N HIS A 96 13.28 1.46 -7.96
CA HIS A 96 14.09 0.61 -7.12
C HIS A 96 13.69 0.75 -5.66
N PHE A 97 13.71 -0.35 -4.91
CA PHE A 97 13.46 -0.37 -3.46
C PHE A 97 14.00 -1.65 -2.82
N ALA A 98 14.21 -1.64 -1.50
CA ALA A 98 14.51 -2.85 -0.75
C ALA A 98 13.25 -3.72 -0.57
N TYR A 99 13.37 -5.02 -0.82
CA TYR A 99 12.29 -5.97 -0.60
C TYR A 99 12.80 -7.30 -0.03
N ALA A 100 12.62 -7.48 1.28
CA ALA A 100 13.25 -8.54 2.04
C ALA A 100 14.78 -8.54 1.80
N GLN A 101 15.35 -9.65 1.34
CA GLN A 101 16.77 -9.78 1.03
C GLN A 101 17.17 -9.25 -0.37
N HIS A 102 16.24 -8.64 -1.11
CA HIS A 102 16.47 -8.24 -2.49
C HIS A 102 16.52 -6.72 -2.65
N ASP A 103 17.43 -6.28 -3.52
CA ASP A 103 17.34 -4.98 -4.19
C ASP A 103 16.41 -5.13 -5.39
N ALA A 104 15.14 -4.81 -5.16
CA ALA A 104 14.08 -5.01 -6.12
C ALA A 104 14.00 -3.84 -7.10
N THR A 105 13.62 -4.16 -8.33
CA THR A 105 13.32 -3.20 -9.39
C THR A 105 11.96 -3.51 -10.00
N TYR A 106 11.09 -2.50 -10.04
CA TYR A 106 9.81 -2.52 -10.74
C TYR A 106 9.88 -1.58 -11.95
N ARG A 107 9.62 -2.11 -13.15
CA ARG A 107 9.59 -1.34 -14.40
C ARG A 107 8.19 -0.75 -14.59
N LEU A 108 8.10 0.56 -14.62
CA LEU A 108 6.90 1.29 -14.99
C LEU A 108 7.03 1.78 -16.44
N LEU A 109 6.14 1.29 -17.31
CA LEU A 109 6.21 1.59 -18.75
C LEU A 109 5.72 3.00 -19.06
N ASN A 110 6.33 3.64 -20.05
CA ASN A 110 5.97 5.00 -20.53
C ASN A 110 5.89 6.03 -19.40
N ALA A 111 6.89 6.02 -18.51
CA ALA A 111 6.94 6.87 -17.34
C ALA A 111 8.29 7.59 -17.26
N SER A 112 8.25 8.84 -16.79
CA SER A 112 9.44 9.68 -16.61
C SER A 112 9.80 9.87 -15.15
N LEU A 113 11.06 10.24 -14.91
CA LEU A 113 11.55 10.59 -13.58
C LEU A 113 10.83 11.84 -13.01
N GLU A 114 10.43 12.77 -13.88
CA GLU A 114 9.66 13.96 -13.50
C GLU A 114 8.28 13.58 -12.94
N GLN A 115 7.55 12.72 -13.63
CA GLN A 115 6.26 12.21 -13.14
C GLN A 115 6.38 11.45 -11.81
N PHE A 116 7.42 10.63 -11.66
CA PHE A 116 7.70 9.95 -10.39
C PHE A 116 7.96 10.95 -9.27
N THR A 117 8.75 11.99 -9.56
CA THR A 117 9.03 13.07 -8.62
C THR A 117 7.75 13.81 -8.23
N GLU A 118 6.84 14.08 -9.19
CA GLU A 118 5.55 14.72 -8.93
C GLU A 118 4.68 13.90 -7.95
N VAL A 119 4.61 12.59 -8.12
CA VAL A 119 3.87 11.69 -7.20
C VAL A 119 4.49 11.71 -5.80
N VAL A 120 5.81 11.58 -5.70
CA VAL A 120 6.51 11.59 -4.41
C VAL A 120 6.38 12.95 -3.72
N LEU A 121 6.47 14.05 -4.46
CA LEU A 121 6.29 15.40 -3.93
C LEU A 121 4.84 15.65 -3.49
N THR A 122 3.85 15.13 -4.21
CA THR A 122 2.44 15.20 -3.79
C THR A 122 2.27 14.57 -2.41
N LEU A 123 2.84 13.39 -2.19
CA LEU A 123 2.82 12.73 -0.89
C LEU A 123 3.55 13.54 0.18
N ARG A 124 4.82 13.89 -0.08
CA ARG A 124 5.70 14.57 0.88
C ARG A 124 5.15 15.93 1.29
N ASN A 125 4.63 16.72 0.34
CA ASN A 125 4.10 18.04 0.63
C ASN A 125 2.77 17.98 1.39
N GLY A 126 1.96 16.94 1.15
CA GLY A 126 0.81 16.65 2.00
C GLY A 126 1.23 16.34 3.44
N LEU A 127 2.17 15.41 3.61
CA LEU A 127 2.68 14.99 4.92
C LEU A 127 3.41 16.12 5.67
N ALA A 128 3.98 17.09 4.96
CA ALA A 128 4.62 18.26 5.58
C ALA A 128 3.66 19.07 6.47
N GLN A 129 2.34 18.98 6.25
CA GLN A 129 1.35 19.64 7.11
C GLN A 129 1.36 19.12 8.56
N LEU A 130 1.92 17.91 8.79
CA LEU A 130 2.09 17.34 10.12
C LEU A 130 3.04 18.15 11.01
N SER A 131 3.93 18.97 10.44
CA SER A 131 4.86 19.81 11.20
C SER A 131 4.22 21.06 11.82
N SER A 132 2.90 21.20 11.73
CA SER A 132 2.17 22.33 12.30
C SER A 132 2.06 22.18 13.82
N GLN A 133 2.12 23.28 14.56
CA GLN A 133 1.92 23.23 16.01
C GLN A 133 0.47 22.80 16.33
N ASN A 134 0.30 21.90 17.30
CA ASN A 134 -0.99 21.43 17.83
C ASN A 134 -1.87 20.61 16.87
N VAL A 135 -1.29 19.78 16.01
CA VAL A 135 -2.06 18.78 15.25
C VAL A 135 -2.65 17.75 16.22
N SER A 136 -3.98 17.61 16.25
CA SER A 136 -4.65 16.55 17.00
C SER A 136 -4.52 15.18 16.31
N ASP A 137 -4.74 14.08 17.03
CA ASP A 137 -4.73 12.72 16.46
C ASP A 137 -5.69 12.57 15.26
N GLU A 138 -6.85 13.24 15.31
CA GLU A 138 -7.83 13.23 14.23
C GLU A 138 -7.32 13.99 13.00
N GLN A 139 -6.67 15.14 13.21
CA GLN A 139 -6.05 15.92 12.13
C GLN A 139 -4.84 15.17 11.53
N GLU A 140 -4.02 14.53 12.35
CA GLU A 140 -2.91 13.70 11.89
C GLU A 140 -3.41 12.56 10.99
N LYS A 141 -4.46 11.86 11.44
CA LYS A 141 -5.14 10.83 10.65
C LYS A 141 -5.63 11.40 9.31
N ALA A 142 -6.31 12.54 9.32
CA ALA A 142 -6.83 13.17 8.11
C ALA A 142 -5.71 13.56 7.14
N ILE A 143 -4.66 14.22 7.62
CA ILE A 143 -3.50 14.63 6.81
C ILE A 143 -2.85 13.42 6.16
N LYS A 144 -2.56 12.37 6.92
CA LYS A 144 -1.95 11.13 6.39
C LYS A 144 -2.83 10.47 5.34
N THR A 145 -4.13 10.38 5.62
CA THR A 145 -5.14 9.80 4.71
C THR A 145 -5.20 10.56 3.39
N GLU A 146 -5.34 11.89 3.44
CA GLU A 146 -5.42 12.73 2.25
C GLU A 146 -4.12 12.75 1.44
N SER A 147 -2.97 12.74 2.11
CA SER A 147 -1.66 12.75 1.45
C SER A 147 -1.46 11.48 0.63
N VAL A 148 -1.78 10.32 1.20
CA VAL A 148 -1.68 9.03 0.50
C VAL A 148 -2.72 8.93 -0.61
N ALA A 149 -3.97 9.32 -0.35
CA ALA A 149 -5.03 9.31 -1.36
C ALA A 149 -4.69 10.21 -2.56
N SER A 150 -4.19 11.42 -2.30
CA SER A 150 -3.83 12.37 -3.35
C SER A 150 -2.61 11.91 -4.16
N ALA A 151 -1.60 11.32 -3.51
CA ALA A 151 -0.45 10.76 -4.22
C ALA A 151 -0.85 9.60 -5.13
N PHE A 152 -1.73 8.70 -4.65
CA PHE A 152 -2.24 7.61 -5.48
C PHE A 152 -3.09 8.11 -6.66
N LEU A 153 -4.03 9.04 -6.42
CA LEU A 153 -4.85 9.61 -7.49
C LEU A 153 -4.01 10.34 -8.53
N LYS A 154 -2.95 11.04 -8.11
CA LYS A 154 -1.95 11.63 -9.01
C LYS A 154 -1.21 10.56 -9.82
N ALA A 155 -0.84 9.43 -9.21
CA ALA A 155 -0.16 8.34 -9.91
C ALA A 155 -1.04 7.73 -11.01
N VAL A 156 -2.31 7.46 -10.75
CA VAL A 156 -3.23 6.91 -11.77
C VAL A 156 -3.62 7.94 -12.84
N GLU A 157 -3.60 9.24 -12.52
CA GLU A 157 -3.74 10.33 -13.49
C GLU A 157 -2.56 10.37 -14.46
N LEU A 158 -1.33 10.28 -13.95
CA LEU A 158 -0.10 10.34 -14.75
C LEU A 158 0.16 9.05 -15.54
N TRP A 159 -0.25 7.90 -14.99
CA TRP A 159 -0.02 6.58 -15.59
C TRP A 159 -1.32 5.76 -15.69
N PRO A 160 -2.30 6.21 -16.50
CA PRO A 160 -3.62 5.57 -16.57
C PRO A 160 -3.58 4.15 -17.12
N THR A 161 -2.55 3.81 -17.90
CA THR A 161 -2.35 2.45 -18.44
C THR A 161 -1.64 1.51 -17.47
N ALA A 162 -1.03 2.02 -16.40
CA ALA A 162 -0.37 1.18 -15.41
C ALA A 162 -1.38 0.33 -14.63
N ASN A 163 -0.89 -0.69 -13.95
CA ASN A 163 -1.70 -1.48 -13.02
C ASN A 163 -1.89 -0.67 -11.71
N PRO A 164 -3.12 -0.27 -11.33
CA PRO A 164 -3.33 0.55 -10.13
C PRO A 164 -2.79 -0.12 -8.86
N SER A 165 -2.95 -1.43 -8.74
CA SER A 165 -2.38 -2.21 -7.63
C SER A 165 -0.85 -2.12 -7.54
N ASP A 166 -0.15 -2.06 -8.69
CA ASP A 166 1.30 -1.89 -8.71
C ASP A 166 1.72 -0.47 -8.31
N LEU A 167 0.96 0.54 -8.72
CA LEU A 167 1.19 1.92 -8.27
C LEU A 167 0.99 2.05 -6.75
N TRP A 168 -0.04 1.42 -6.20
CA TRP A 168 -0.28 1.36 -4.77
C TRP A 168 0.88 0.68 -4.03
N TRP A 169 1.30 -0.50 -4.51
CA TRP A 169 2.22 -1.39 -3.79
C TRP A 169 3.71 -1.08 -4.01
N PHE A 170 4.13 -0.74 -5.22
CA PHE A 170 5.53 -0.50 -5.57
C PHE A 170 5.92 0.98 -5.59
N VAL A 171 4.95 1.90 -5.61
CA VAL A 171 5.23 3.35 -5.63
C VAL A 171 4.74 4.01 -4.35
N VAL A 172 3.43 4.09 -4.12
CA VAL A 172 2.86 4.89 -3.02
C VAL A 172 3.23 4.32 -1.65
N TYR A 173 3.09 3.01 -1.45
CA TYR A 173 3.53 2.34 -0.22
C TYR A 173 5.01 2.59 0.06
N ARG A 174 5.86 2.43 -0.96
CA ARG A 174 7.32 2.59 -0.82
C ARG A 174 7.71 4.03 -0.52
N ALA A 175 7.08 4.99 -1.19
CA ALA A 175 7.25 6.41 -0.92
C ALA A 175 6.77 6.77 0.49
N TYR A 176 5.66 6.19 0.98
CA TYR A 176 5.21 6.42 2.35
C TYR A 176 6.18 5.85 3.38
N CYS A 177 6.81 4.69 3.11
CA CYS A 177 7.79 4.11 4.02
C CYS A 177 9.16 4.79 3.98
N ASP A 178 9.39 5.73 3.08
CA ASP A 178 10.61 6.54 3.05
C ASP A 178 10.56 7.64 4.11
N GLN A 179 11.41 7.54 5.13
CA GLN A 179 11.44 8.45 6.27
C GLN A 179 11.60 9.93 5.85
N TYR A 180 12.29 10.19 4.74
CA TYR A 180 12.56 11.56 4.29
C TYR A 180 11.35 12.24 3.62
N ASN A 181 10.24 11.51 3.43
CA ASN A 181 8.96 12.09 3.03
C ASN A 181 8.13 12.59 4.22
N HIS A 182 8.56 12.33 5.46
CA HIS A 182 7.89 12.77 6.68
C HIS A 182 8.66 13.91 7.37
N PRO A 183 7.99 14.73 8.20
CA PRO A 183 8.68 15.67 9.07
C PRO A 183 9.66 14.97 10.01
N SER A 184 10.77 15.62 10.33
CA SER A 184 11.86 15.03 11.13
C SER A 184 11.45 14.60 12.53
N GLU A 185 10.43 15.22 13.12
CA GLU A 185 9.86 14.81 14.43
C GLU A 185 9.30 13.38 14.41
N HIS A 186 8.90 12.89 13.23
CA HIS A 186 8.40 11.53 13.00
C HIS A 186 9.50 10.54 12.59
N SER A 187 10.76 10.95 12.50
CA SER A 187 11.88 10.13 11.98
C SER A 187 12.13 8.82 12.74
N ARG A 188 11.64 8.71 13.98
CA ARG A 188 11.78 7.51 14.82
C ARG A 188 10.61 6.53 14.69
N LEU A 189 9.60 6.84 13.89
CA LEU A 189 8.44 5.98 13.71
C LEU A 189 8.73 4.83 12.74
N ASP A 190 8.12 3.68 13.00
CA ASP A 190 8.03 2.60 12.03
C ASP A 190 6.92 2.91 11.02
N PHE A 191 7.30 3.46 9.87
CA PHE A 191 6.36 3.80 8.81
C PHE A 191 5.68 2.57 8.18
N THR A 192 6.26 1.38 8.29
CA THR A 192 5.61 0.14 7.85
C THR A 192 4.42 -0.19 8.75
N GLN A 193 4.54 0.02 10.06
CA GLN A 193 3.41 -0.13 10.99
C GLN A 193 2.39 0.98 10.82
N SER A 194 2.85 2.23 10.65
CA SER A 194 1.95 3.36 10.37
C SER A 194 1.12 3.11 9.10
N TRP A 195 1.73 2.57 8.04
CA TRP A 195 1.04 2.25 6.80
C TRP A 195 -0.13 1.29 6.97
N LYS A 196 -0.05 0.32 7.89
CA LYS A 196 -1.11 -0.69 8.10
C LYS A 196 -2.48 -0.07 8.44
N ARG A 197 -2.50 1.14 9.02
CA ARG A 197 -3.74 1.89 9.27
C ARG A 197 -3.99 2.94 8.20
N THR A 198 -2.99 3.77 7.92
CA THR A 198 -3.11 4.87 6.95
C THR A 198 -3.48 4.38 5.55
N GLY A 199 -2.91 3.27 5.09
CA GLY A 199 -3.23 2.71 3.79
C GLY A 199 -4.69 2.26 3.66
N GLY A 200 -5.29 1.72 4.72
CA GLY A 200 -6.71 1.35 4.73
C GLY A 200 -7.60 2.59 4.58
N TRP A 201 -7.42 3.58 5.46
CA TRP A 201 -8.18 4.83 5.41
C TRP A 201 -8.03 5.58 4.09
N ALA A 202 -6.82 5.57 3.52
CA ALA A 202 -6.58 6.21 2.23
C ALA A 202 -7.29 5.49 1.08
N LEU A 203 -7.41 4.16 1.10
CA LEU A 203 -8.20 3.44 0.09
C LEU A 203 -9.69 3.77 0.18
N GLU A 204 -10.25 3.86 1.39
CA GLU A 204 -11.63 4.31 1.59
C GLU A 204 -11.82 5.70 0.95
N ARG A 205 -10.88 6.62 1.19
CA ARG A 205 -10.92 7.97 0.63
C ARG A 205 -10.74 8.00 -0.90
N ILE A 206 -9.90 7.14 -1.46
CA ILE A 206 -9.73 6.99 -2.91
C ILE A 206 -11.03 6.54 -3.55
N LEU A 207 -11.68 5.51 -2.99
CA LEU A 207 -12.96 4.98 -3.45
C LEU A 207 -14.04 6.08 -3.44
N GLU A 208 -14.18 6.80 -2.31
CA GLU A 208 -15.11 7.93 -2.17
C GLU A 208 -14.86 9.02 -3.22
N ARG A 209 -13.60 9.45 -3.40
CA ARG A 209 -13.25 10.51 -4.36
C ARG A 209 -13.44 10.09 -5.82
N HIS A 210 -13.16 8.83 -6.15
CA HIS A 210 -13.26 8.35 -7.52
C HIS A 210 -14.72 8.14 -7.93
N TYR A 211 -15.51 7.45 -7.09
CA TYR A 211 -16.87 7.03 -7.44
C TYR A 211 -17.99 7.93 -6.90
N GLY A 212 -17.74 8.72 -5.86
CA GLY A 212 -18.74 9.56 -5.21
C GLY A 212 -19.54 10.42 -6.20
N PRO A 213 -18.87 11.20 -7.09
CA PRO A 213 -19.58 12.02 -8.07
C PRO A 213 -20.43 11.22 -9.07
N ALA A 214 -19.94 10.06 -9.54
CA ALA A 214 -20.65 9.21 -10.49
C ALA A 214 -21.91 8.60 -9.86
N LEU A 215 -21.79 8.06 -8.64
CA LEU A 215 -22.93 7.49 -7.90
C LEU A 215 -23.95 8.56 -7.47
N ALA A 216 -23.49 9.76 -7.14
CA ALA A 216 -24.36 10.88 -6.78
C ALA A 216 -25.29 11.28 -7.95
N ALA A 217 -24.84 11.15 -9.20
CA ALA A 217 -25.68 11.36 -10.39
C ALA A 217 -26.87 10.38 -10.46
N HIS A 218 -26.77 9.25 -9.77
CA HIS A 218 -27.83 8.26 -9.62
C HIS A 218 -28.57 8.38 -8.27
N GLY A 219 -28.32 9.41 -7.47
CA GLY A 219 -28.95 9.60 -6.16
C GLY A 219 -28.50 8.59 -5.10
N ILE A 220 -27.28 8.07 -5.25
CA ILE A 220 -26.61 7.19 -4.28
C ILE A 220 -25.45 7.99 -3.68
N ASN A 221 -25.38 8.04 -2.35
CA ASN A 221 -24.24 8.59 -1.65
C ASN A 221 -23.25 7.46 -1.33
N LEU A 222 -21.97 7.69 -1.61
CA LEU A 222 -20.86 6.85 -1.19
C LEU A 222 -20.06 7.63 -0.15
N VAL A 223 -20.08 7.21 1.11
CA VAL A 223 -19.60 8.05 2.22
C VAL A 223 -18.78 7.29 3.25
N ILE A 224 -17.71 7.93 3.71
CA ILE A 224 -17.02 7.54 4.95
C ILE A 224 -17.72 8.22 6.12
N ALA A 225 -18.44 7.44 6.93
CA ALA A 225 -19.24 7.96 8.05
C ALA A 225 -18.47 7.91 9.39
N ASP A 226 -18.79 8.84 10.29
CA ASP A 226 -18.37 8.77 11.69
C ASP A 226 -19.14 7.66 12.46
N GLY A 227 -18.71 7.41 13.70
CA GLY A 227 -19.29 6.35 14.53
C GLY A 227 -20.78 6.55 14.83
N GLU A 228 -21.21 7.78 15.11
CA GLU A 228 -22.61 8.10 15.43
C GLU A 228 -23.52 7.84 14.22
N ARG A 229 -23.12 8.32 13.05
CA ARG A 229 -23.84 8.12 11.79
C ARG A 229 -23.90 6.65 11.41
N LYS A 230 -22.80 5.89 11.58
CA LYS A 230 -22.78 4.43 11.35
C LYS A 230 -23.80 3.71 12.24
N VAL A 231 -23.80 3.99 13.55
CA VAL A 231 -24.74 3.38 14.50
C VAL A 231 -26.19 3.72 14.14
N ARG A 232 -26.48 4.98 13.83
CA ARG A 232 -27.82 5.42 13.39
C ARG A 232 -28.29 4.67 12.15
N LEU A 233 -27.43 4.56 11.13
CA LEU A 233 -27.77 3.93 9.86
C LEU A 233 -27.92 2.41 9.99
N LEU A 234 -27.09 1.76 10.82
CA LEU A 234 -27.23 0.34 11.13
C LEU A 234 -28.52 0.01 11.87
N ALA A 235 -28.96 0.88 12.79
CA ALA A 235 -30.21 0.67 13.52
C ALA A 235 -31.45 0.62 12.61
N GLY A 236 -31.35 1.14 11.38
CA GLY A 236 -32.41 1.08 10.37
C GLY A 236 -32.37 -0.16 9.48
N LEU A 237 -31.40 -1.06 9.65
CA LEU A 237 -31.33 -2.31 8.89
C LEU A 237 -32.18 -3.40 9.55
N ASP A 238 -32.98 -4.10 8.76
CA ASP A 238 -33.66 -5.32 9.19
C ASP A 238 -32.78 -6.54 8.88
N VAL A 239 -31.74 -6.69 9.69
CA VAL A 239 -30.82 -7.84 9.65
C VAL A 239 -31.05 -8.63 10.93
N GLY A 240 -31.32 -9.93 10.81
CA GLY A 240 -31.60 -10.83 11.96
C GLY A 240 -30.43 -11.04 12.93
N HIS A 241 -29.36 -10.25 12.81
CA HIS A 241 -28.12 -10.33 13.58
C HIS A 241 -27.61 -8.94 13.96
N ARG A 242 -26.94 -8.85 15.11
CA ARG A 242 -26.25 -7.62 15.51
C ARG A 242 -25.02 -7.42 14.64
N LEU A 243 -24.97 -6.29 13.94
CA LEU A 243 -23.82 -5.86 13.17
C LEU A 243 -22.93 -4.91 13.98
N GLU A 244 -21.63 -4.99 13.76
CA GLU A 244 -20.63 -4.15 14.42
C GLU A 244 -20.29 -2.93 13.55
N ALA A 245 -20.61 -1.71 14.02
CA ALA A 245 -20.46 -0.48 13.26
C ALA A 245 -19.03 -0.20 12.79
N ASP A 246 -18.03 -0.60 13.55
CA ASP A 246 -16.60 -0.42 13.24
C ASP A 246 -16.12 -1.29 12.07
N LYS A 247 -16.87 -2.32 11.67
CA LYS A 247 -16.58 -3.16 10.50
C LYS A 247 -17.05 -2.56 9.18
N MET A 248 -17.79 -1.47 9.21
CA MET A 248 -18.24 -0.78 7.99
C MET A 248 -17.11 0.11 7.48
N ASP A 249 -16.52 -0.19 6.32
CA ASP A 249 -15.49 0.66 5.72
C ASP A 249 -16.13 1.89 5.05
N VAL A 250 -16.88 1.69 3.95
CA VAL A 250 -17.57 2.76 3.21
C VAL A 250 -19.06 2.44 3.05
N LEU A 251 -19.93 3.43 3.28
CA LEU A 251 -21.38 3.26 3.27
C LEU A 251 -21.98 3.67 1.93
N LEU A 252 -22.96 2.90 1.47
CA LEU A 252 -23.86 3.26 0.37
C LEU A 252 -25.20 3.69 0.96
N THR A 253 -25.58 4.95 0.77
CA THR A 253 -26.86 5.48 1.29
C THR A 253 -27.69 6.14 0.20
N VAL A 254 -28.98 6.32 0.47
CA VAL A 254 -29.90 7.13 -0.34
C VAL A 254 -30.63 8.12 0.55
N GLY A 255 -31.07 9.24 -0.03
CA GLY A 255 -31.70 10.31 0.72
C GLY A 255 -30.69 11.14 1.51
N ALA A 256 -31.18 11.93 2.47
CA ALA A 256 -30.38 12.83 3.29
C ALA A 256 -31.05 13.10 4.65
N GLY A 257 -30.23 13.51 5.63
CA GLY A 257 -30.71 13.89 6.96
C GLY A 257 -31.44 12.75 7.67
N ALA A 258 -32.63 13.03 8.20
CA ALA A 258 -33.45 12.05 8.91
C ALA A 258 -34.03 10.95 7.99
N ASN A 259 -34.09 11.19 6.68
CA ASN A 259 -34.59 10.23 5.70
C ASN A 259 -33.45 9.44 5.03
N GLU A 260 -32.22 9.60 5.50
CA GLU A 260 -31.10 8.84 4.99
C GLU A 260 -31.26 7.36 5.34
N LYS A 261 -31.20 6.50 4.32
CA LYS A 261 -31.28 5.05 4.47
C LYS A 261 -30.01 4.39 3.96
N LEU A 262 -29.53 3.41 4.71
CA LEU A 262 -28.43 2.55 4.30
C LEU A 262 -28.94 1.51 3.31
N ILE A 263 -28.29 1.42 2.15
CA ILE A 263 -28.58 0.39 1.13
C ILE A 263 -27.45 -0.65 1.02
N GLY A 264 -26.29 -0.37 1.61
CA GLY A 264 -25.19 -1.33 1.63
C GLY A 264 -23.90 -0.82 2.23
N VAL A 265 -22.92 -1.72 2.30
CA VAL A 265 -21.57 -1.45 2.82
C VAL A 265 -20.57 -1.99 1.82
N VAL A 266 -19.63 -1.15 1.39
CA VAL A 266 -18.50 -1.57 0.57
C VAL A 266 -17.34 -1.92 1.50
N HIS A 267 -16.84 -3.15 1.41
CA HIS A 267 -15.68 -3.62 2.18
C HIS A 267 -14.42 -3.29 1.39
N VAL A 268 -13.52 -2.48 1.94
CA VAL A 268 -12.41 -1.86 1.19
C VAL A 268 -11.08 -2.38 1.69
N LYS A 269 -10.38 -3.19 0.89
CA LYS A 269 -9.14 -3.85 1.33
C LYS A 269 -8.00 -3.68 0.32
N ALA A 270 -6.80 -3.33 0.81
CA ALA A 270 -5.60 -3.32 -0.05
C ALA A 270 -5.20 -4.73 -0.49
N SER A 271 -5.32 -5.68 0.42
CA SER A 271 -4.93 -7.09 0.26
C SER A 271 -5.89 -7.95 1.07
N PHE A 272 -6.09 -9.20 0.69
CA PHE A 272 -7.03 -10.10 1.37
C PHE A 272 -6.50 -10.60 2.71
N ALA A 273 -5.24 -11.05 2.76
CA ALA A 273 -4.62 -11.72 3.91
C ALA A 273 -5.59 -12.71 4.61
N GLU A 274 -5.40 -13.00 5.90
CA GLU A 274 -6.42 -13.70 6.70
C GLU A 274 -7.60 -12.79 7.04
N ARG A 275 -7.39 -11.46 7.01
CA ARG A 275 -8.31 -10.43 7.51
C ARG A 275 -9.69 -10.39 6.86
N ARG A 276 -9.87 -10.95 5.67
CA ARG A 276 -11.21 -11.04 5.05
C ARG A 276 -12.23 -11.79 5.91
N THR A 277 -11.78 -12.72 6.78
CA THR A 277 -12.68 -13.45 7.69
C THR A 277 -13.38 -12.54 8.68
N ASP A 278 -12.83 -11.36 8.96
CA ASP A 278 -13.42 -10.38 9.88
C ASP A 278 -14.66 -9.70 9.25
N ASP A 279 -14.68 -9.55 7.92
CA ASP A 279 -15.76 -8.87 7.20
C ASP A 279 -16.86 -9.84 6.75
N VAL A 280 -16.52 -11.14 6.59
CA VAL A 280 -17.44 -12.18 6.12
C VAL A 280 -18.75 -12.24 6.92
N PRO A 281 -18.75 -12.25 8.28
CA PRO A 281 -20.01 -12.32 9.04
C PRO A 281 -20.96 -11.16 8.76
N MET A 282 -20.44 -9.93 8.68
CA MET A 282 -21.26 -8.75 8.34
C MET A 282 -21.78 -8.86 6.90
N SER A 283 -20.89 -9.18 5.98
CA SER A 283 -21.25 -9.23 4.56
C SER A 283 -22.30 -10.30 4.28
N GLN A 284 -22.17 -11.49 4.86
CA GLN A 284 -23.17 -12.55 4.75
C GLN A 284 -24.54 -12.11 5.28
N ALA A 285 -24.58 -11.45 6.45
CA ALA A 285 -25.84 -10.97 7.02
C ALA A 285 -26.51 -9.91 6.12
N LEU A 286 -25.72 -9.01 5.53
CA LEU A 286 -26.22 -8.01 4.57
C LEU A 286 -26.73 -8.65 3.29
N VAL A 287 -25.96 -9.56 2.68
CA VAL A 287 -26.33 -10.27 1.45
C VAL A 287 -27.60 -11.11 1.67
N ALA A 288 -27.69 -11.84 2.78
CA ALA A 288 -28.86 -12.66 3.10
C ALA A 288 -30.13 -11.82 3.30
N ALA A 289 -29.99 -10.60 3.82
CA ALA A 289 -31.08 -9.63 3.95
C ALA A 289 -31.33 -8.78 2.68
N GLY A 290 -30.60 -9.06 1.59
CA GLY A 290 -30.79 -8.39 0.31
C GLY A 290 -30.12 -7.01 0.17
N TYR A 291 -29.23 -6.61 1.07
CA TYR A 291 -28.45 -5.37 0.97
C TYR A 291 -27.18 -5.53 0.11
N ILE A 292 -26.65 -4.42 -0.39
CA ILE A 292 -25.42 -4.42 -1.19
C ILE A 292 -24.22 -4.62 -0.25
N SER A 293 -23.35 -5.59 -0.55
CA SER A 293 -22.17 -5.87 0.27
C SER A 293 -20.97 -6.33 -0.57
N PRO A 294 -20.44 -5.48 -1.48
CA PRO A 294 -19.35 -5.86 -2.35
C PRO A 294 -18.00 -5.71 -1.65
N LEU A 295 -17.03 -6.49 -2.10
CA LEU A 295 -15.63 -6.29 -1.80
C LEU A 295 -14.99 -5.39 -2.87
N TRP A 296 -14.28 -4.36 -2.46
CA TRP A 296 -13.49 -3.47 -3.31
C TRP A 296 -12.02 -3.61 -2.90
N THR A 297 -11.14 -3.96 -3.84
CA THR A 297 -9.79 -4.40 -3.47
C THR A 297 -8.70 -4.02 -4.46
N MET A 298 -7.52 -3.69 -3.93
CA MET A 298 -6.30 -3.61 -4.74
C MET A 298 -5.68 -5.00 -4.98
N ASP A 299 -6.16 -6.07 -4.34
CA ASP A 299 -5.59 -7.43 -4.41
C ASP A 299 -4.05 -7.45 -4.40
N CYS A 300 -3.44 -6.77 -3.44
CA CYS A 300 -1.98 -6.64 -3.36
C CYS A 300 -1.34 -7.88 -2.76
N LYS A 301 -0.58 -8.62 -3.58
CA LYS A 301 0.33 -9.66 -3.09
C LYS A 301 1.44 -9.90 -4.09
N SER A 302 2.68 -9.70 -3.66
CA SER A 302 3.87 -10.12 -4.37
C SER A 302 4.78 -10.94 -3.46
N THR A 303 5.51 -11.88 -4.07
CA THR A 303 6.62 -12.57 -3.41
C THR A 303 7.89 -11.72 -3.58
N PRO A 304 8.67 -11.48 -2.51
CA PRO A 304 9.94 -10.76 -2.63
C PRO A 304 10.86 -11.41 -3.67
N SER A 305 11.42 -10.61 -4.56
CA SER A 305 12.43 -11.00 -5.55
C SER A 305 13.08 -9.75 -6.14
N ALA A 306 14.13 -9.90 -6.95
CA ALA A 306 14.77 -8.78 -7.66
C ALA A 306 13.84 -8.07 -8.66
N ARG A 307 12.83 -8.78 -9.19
CA ARG A 307 11.81 -8.25 -10.10
C ARG A 307 10.43 -8.74 -9.65
N PRO A 308 9.88 -8.19 -8.55
CA PRO A 308 8.67 -8.68 -7.95
C PRO A 308 7.48 -8.47 -8.88
N VAL A 309 6.56 -9.45 -8.88
CA VAL A 309 5.29 -9.38 -9.62
C VAL A 309 4.15 -9.46 -8.62
N ASN A 310 3.24 -8.51 -8.70
CA ASN A 310 2.05 -8.44 -7.86
C ASN A 310 0.91 -9.26 -8.47
N ARG A 311 0.86 -10.54 -8.11
CA ARG A 311 -0.10 -11.50 -8.66
C ARG A 311 -1.45 -11.51 -7.93
N GLY A 312 -1.55 -10.83 -6.79
CA GLY A 312 -2.71 -10.90 -5.92
C GLY A 312 -2.92 -12.27 -5.27
N GLU A 313 -4.11 -12.47 -4.69
CA GLU A 313 -4.44 -13.62 -3.85
C GLU A 313 -5.69 -14.39 -4.35
N LEU A 314 -6.37 -13.90 -5.39
CA LEU A 314 -7.57 -14.53 -5.94
C LEU A 314 -7.28 -15.75 -6.83
N GLY A 315 -6.02 -15.99 -7.19
CA GLY A 315 -5.59 -17.20 -7.90
C GLY A 315 -6.22 -17.38 -9.29
N ALA A 316 -6.25 -18.62 -9.77
CA ALA A 316 -6.78 -18.98 -11.09
C ALA A 316 -8.32 -18.81 -11.15
N VAL A 317 -8.86 -18.91 -12.37
CA VAL A 317 -10.31 -18.99 -12.62
C VAL A 317 -10.74 -20.45 -12.81
N PHE A 318 -12.02 -20.72 -12.61
CA PHE A 318 -12.63 -22.00 -12.95
C PHE A 318 -13.80 -21.80 -13.91
N SER A 319 -13.83 -22.58 -14.98
CA SER A 319 -14.90 -22.53 -15.99
C SER A 319 -16.07 -23.48 -15.69
N GLY A 320 -16.02 -24.22 -14.58
CA GLY A 320 -16.93 -25.32 -14.30
C GLY A 320 -16.48 -26.67 -14.89
N GLN A 321 -15.33 -26.70 -15.57
CA GLN A 321 -14.78 -27.91 -16.22
C GLN A 321 -13.30 -28.11 -15.84
N GLY A 322 -12.91 -29.37 -15.64
CA GLY A 322 -11.53 -29.73 -15.28
C GLY A 322 -11.21 -29.54 -13.80
N THR A 323 -9.92 -29.35 -13.49
CA THR A 323 -9.46 -29.17 -12.11
C THR A 323 -9.68 -27.73 -11.65
N ASP A 324 -10.36 -27.58 -10.51
CA ASP A 324 -10.56 -26.27 -9.87
C ASP A 324 -9.29 -25.82 -9.14
N GLY A 325 -8.57 -24.87 -9.74
CA GLY A 325 -7.36 -24.25 -9.19
C GLY A 325 -7.58 -22.91 -8.50
N ARG A 326 -8.84 -22.53 -8.20
CA ARG A 326 -9.15 -21.27 -7.53
C ARG A 326 -8.65 -21.26 -6.10
N SER A 327 -8.26 -20.09 -5.60
CA SER A 327 -7.93 -19.93 -4.18
C SER A 327 -9.20 -19.99 -3.33
N ALA A 328 -9.07 -20.32 -2.04
CA ALA A 328 -10.19 -20.28 -1.09
C ALA A 328 -10.89 -18.91 -1.09
N LYS A 329 -10.09 -17.83 -1.16
CA LYS A 329 -10.58 -16.43 -1.23
C LYS A 329 -11.51 -16.19 -2.40
N ARG A 330 -11.24 -16.81 -3.56
CA ARG A 330 -12.12 -16.69 -4.74
C ARG A 330 -13.39 -17.51 -4.57
N LYS A 331 -13.32 -18.70 -3.96
CA LYS A 331 -14.49 -19.55 -3.68
C LYS A 331 -15.47 -18.89 -2.72
N ASP A 332 -14.94 -18.22 -1.69
CA ASP A 332 -15.73 -17.40 -0.74
C ASP A 332 -16.64 -16.39 -1.46
N ILE A 333 -16.19 -15.87 -2.62
CA ILE A 333 -16.93 -14.89 -3.44
C ILE A 333 -17.81 -15.60 -4.48
N GLU A 334 -17.21 -16.46 -5.31
CA GLU A 334 -17.85 -17.03 -6.49
C GLU A 334 -18.86 -18.13 -6.15
N ASP A 335 -18.56 -18.98 -5.17
CA ASP A 335 -19.38 -20.15 -4.85
C ASP A 335 -20.24 -19.91 -3.62
N ASP A 336 -19.64 -19.37 -2.56
CA ASP A 336 -20.33 -19.19 -1.29
C ASP A 336 -21.18 -17.92 -1.28
N GLY A 337 -20.76 -16.89 -2.03
CA GLY A 337 -21.46 -15.61 -2.10
C GLY A 337 -21.37 -14.81 -0.80
N PHE A 338 -20.25 -14.90 -0.08
CA PHE A 338 -20.04 -14.14 1.16
C PHE A 338 -20.05 -12.63 0.92
N PHE A 339 -19.72 -12.20 -0.31
CA PHE A 339 -19.83 -10.83 -0.78
C PHE A 339 -20.72 -10.81 -2.02
N SER A 340 -21.50 -9.73 -2.19
CA SER A 340 -22.43 -9.60 -3.33
C SER A 340 -21.69 -9.50 -4.67
N ALA A 341 -20.47 -8.97 -4.66
CA ALA A 341 -19.54 -8.91 -5.79
C ALA A 341 -18.12 -8.61 -5.29
N CYS A 342 -17.12 -8.70 -6.16
CA CYS A 342 -15.75 -8.28 -5.88
C CYS A 342 -15.19 -7.45 -7.05
N PHE A 343 -14.64 -6.28 -6.76
CA PHE A 343 -14.03 -5.38 -7.74
C PHE A 343 -12.55 -5.23 -7.44
N SER A 344 -11.70 -5.78 -8.31
CA SER A 344 -10.25 -5.75 -8.17
C SER A 344 -9.62 -4.71 -9.08
N TYR A 345 -8.71 -3.92 -8.53
CA TYR A 345 -7.92 -2.92 -9.27
C TYR A 345 -6.48 -3.43 -9.51
N ASN A 346 -6.31 -4.75 -9.48
CA ASN A 346 -5.10 -5.42 -9.92
C ASN A 346 -5.34 -6.00 -11.32
N LYS A 347 -4.64 -5.49 -12.33
CA LYS A 347 -4.72 -6.00 -13.71
C LYS A 347 -4.25 -7.44 -13.86
N ASN A 348 -3.52 -7.97 -12.87
CA ASN A 348 -3.12 -9.38 -12.83
C ASN A 348 -4.21 -10.30 -12.24
N THR A 349 -5.27 -9.74 -11.66
CA THR A 349 -6.46 -10.51 -11.26
C THR A 349 -7.20 -10.99 -12.50
N ALA A 350 -7.63 -12.25 -12.50
CA ALA A 350 -8.50 -12.76 -13.56
C ALA A 350 -9.99 -12.57 -13.20
N PRO A 351 -10.84 -12.02 -14.08
CA PRO A 351 -12.26 -11.87 -13.81
C PRO A 351 -12.98 -13.23 -13.80
N THR A 352 -14.11 -13.33 -13.10
CA THR A 352 -14.95 -14.53 -13.14
C THR A 352 -15.46 -14.77 -14.57
N PRO A 353 -15.25 -15.97 -15.16
CA PRO A 353 -15.68 -16.25 -16.53
C PRO A 353 -17.18 -16.02 -16.74
N ALA A 354 -17.58 -15.46 -17.89
CA ALA A 354 -18.98 -15.09 -18.15
C ALA A 354 -19.96 -16.28 -18.05
N GLY A 355 -19.55 -17.48 -18.47
CA GLY A 355 -20.37 -18.69 -18.40
C GLY A 355 -20.36 -19.41 -17.04
N TYR A 356 -19.55 -18.96 -16.07
CA TYR A 356 -19.50 -19.59 -14.75
C TYR A 356 -20.69 -19.13 -13.88
N PRO A 357 -21.46 -20.04 -13.26
CA PRO A 357 -22.62 -19.72 -12.44
C PRO A 357 -22.20 -19.26 -11.03
N ALA A 358 -21.53 -18.11 -10.94
CA ALA A 358 -21.11 -17.53 -9.68
C ALA A 358 -22.26 -16.84 -8.93
N ARG A 359 -22.25 -16.94 -7.59
CA ARG A 359 -23.12 -16.16 -6.69
C ARG A 359 -22.66 -14.72 -6.56
N GLY A 360 -21.36 -14.49 -6.40
CA GLY A 360 -20.71 -13.18 -6.46
C GLY A 360 -19.66 -13.16 -7.57
N ARG A 361 -19.61 -12.11 -8.38
CA ARG A 361 -18.66 -12.03 -9.51
C ARG A 361 -17.44 -11.19 -9.15
N VAL A 362 -16.26 -11.67 -9.57
CA VAL A 362 -15.01 -10.91 -9.58
C VAL A 362 -14.90 -10.15 -10.89
N SER A 363 -14.87 -8.82 -10.81
CA SER A 363 -14.61 -7.90 -11.91
C SER A 363 -13.25 -7.24 -11.75
N VAL A 364 -12.60 -6.90 -12.85
CA VAL A 364 -11.35 -6.15 -12.88
C VAL A 364 -11.65 -4.75 -13.39
N CYS A 365 -11.25 -3.74 -12.63
CA CYS A 365 -11.51 -2.32 -12.91
C CYS A 365 -10.20 -1.54 -12.95
N ASP A 366 -10.28 -0.30 -13.43
CA ASP A 366 -9.18 0.65 -13.41
C ASP A 366 -9.67 2.03 -12.95
N PHE A 367 -8.81 3.04 -13.01
CA PHE A 367 -9.12 4.41 -12.56
C PHE A 367 -9.37 5.38 -13.73
N SER A 368 -9.52 4.88 -14.96
CA SER A 368 -9.69 5.73 -16.14
C SER A 368 -11.06 6.39 -16.21
N ASN A 369 -12.10 5.71 -15.72
CA ASN A 369 -13.48 6.18 -15.73
C ASN A 369 -14.26 5.58 -14.55
N PRO A 370 -14.90 6.40 -13.69
CA PRO A 370 -15.71 5.89 -12.58
C PRO A 370 -17.05 5.27 -13.01
N ASN A 371 -17.49 5.44 -14.26
CA ASN A 371 -18.65 4.72 -14.81
C ASN A 371 -18.18 3.38 -15.38
N ASP A 372 -17.89 2.44 -14.48
CA ASP A 372 -17.40 1.11 -14.79
C ASP A 372 -18.26 0.01 -14.14
N ALA A 373 -17.75 -1.22 -14.12
CA ALA A 373 -18.43 -2.37 -13.55
C ALA A 373 -18.85 -2.18 -12.07
N PHE A 374 -18.13 -1.39 -11.27
CA PHE A 374 -18.52 -1.11 -9.89
C PHE A 374 -19.75 -0.19 -9.84
N THR A 375 -19.73 0.91 -10.58
CA THR A 375 -20.88 1.82 -10.65
C THR A 375 -22.10 1.14 -11.24
N ASP A 376 -21.95 0.38 -12.33
CA ASP A 376 -23.03 -0.37 -12.96
C ASP A 376 -23.68 -1.35 -11.99
N PHE A 377 -22.86 -2.07 -11.21
CA PHE A 377 -23.34 -2.99 -10.19
C PHE A 377 -24.13 -2.28 -9.09
N VAL A 378 -23.59 -1.20 -8.51
CA VAL A 378 -24.27 -0.48 -7.42
C VAL A 378 -25.58 0.13 -7.90
N VAL A 379 -25.62 0.68 -9.12
CA VAL A 379 -26.83 1.26 -9.71
C VAL A 379 -27.89 0.19 -9.98
N ALA A 380 -27.50 -0.97 -10.52
CA ALA A 380 -28.42 -2.08 -10.74
C ALA A 380 -28.98 -2.64 -9.43
N GLU A 381 -28.12 -2.88 -8.44
CA GLU A 381 -28.53 -3.40 -7.13
C GLU A 381 -29.42 -2.41 -6.37
N ARG A 382 -29.20 -1.11 -6.52
CA ARG A 382 -30.11 -0.10 -5.96
C ARG A 382 -31.53 -0.23 -6.51
N GLN A 383 -31.70 -0.53 -7.81
CA GLN A 383 -33.04 -0.75 -8.37
C GLN A 383 -33.70 -2.01 -7.81
N ARG A 384 -32.92 -3.08 -7.61
CA ARG A 384 -33.39 -4.30 -6.94
C ARG A 384 -33.84 -4.00 -5.51
N ILE A 385 -33.01 -3.33 -4.71
CA ILE A 385 -33.33 -2.94 -3.32
C ILE A 385 -34.58 -2.07 -3.24
N ARG A 386 -34.73 -1.09 -4.15
CA ARG A 386 -35.93 -0.26 -4.20
C ARG A 386 -37.19 -1.09 -4.43
N THR A 387 -37.09 -2.13 -5.26
CA THR A 387 -38.21 -3.02 -5.60
C THR A 387 -38.54 -4.00 -4.47
N GLU A 388 -37.52 -4.59 -3.84
CA GLU A 388 -37.68 -5.67 -2.87
C GLU A 388 -37.84 -5.16 -1.43
N LEU A 389 -37.12 -4.09 -1.05
CA LEU A 389 -37.07 -3.55 0.31
C LEU A 389 -37.85 -2.23 0.47
N GLY A 390 -38.34 -1.63 -0.63
CA GLY A 390 -39.07 -0.37 -0.59
C GLY A 390 -38.24 0.82 -0.09
N ILE A 391 -36.92 0.76 -0.25
CA ILE A 391 -35.97 1.79 0.18
C ILE A 391 -35.83 2.89 -0.85
#